data_AF-A0A6L5XZW0-F1
#
_entry.id   AF-A0A6L5XZW0-F1
#
_cell.length_a   1.000
_cell.length_b   1.000
_cell.length_c   1.000
_cell.angle_alpha   90.00
_cell.angle_beta   90.00
_cell.angle_gamma   90.00
#
_symmetry.space_group_name_H-M   'P 1'
#
loop_
_entity.id
_entity.type
_entity.pdbx_description
1 polymer ?
#
loop_
_entity_poly.entity_id
_entity_poly.type
_entity_poly.pdbx_seq_one_letter_code
_entity_poly.pdbx_strand_id
1 'polypeptide(L)'
;MAANKRLFLSLSEDDVLRLDCLREELGMNRSQYIRYVLSGQQKLICPSIKYMDAVKRLSSIDLSLRTIVLKDSVSEEDKLAIYSELQEIKKILSSRDTFGQVDQKLSKEE
;
A
#
# COMPACT_ATOMS: atom_id res chain seq x y z
N MET A 1 -7.54 -25.45 -21.50
CA MET A 1 -6.18 -25.68 -20.95
C MET A 1 -5.27 -24.61 -21.54
N ALA A 2 -4.62 -23.78 -20.70
CA ALA A 2 -3.72 -22.75 -21.20
C ALA A 2 -2.49 -23.40 -21.85
N ALA A 3 -2.14 -22.99 -23.07
CA ALA A 3 -0.98 -23.52 -23.78
C ALA A 3 0.32 -23.03 -23.11
N ASN A 4 1.03 -23.94 -22.44
CA ASN A 4 2.32 -23.63 -21.84
C ASN A 4 3.37 -23.40 -22.94
N LYS A 5 3.84 -22.17 -23.09
CA LYS A 5 4.97 -21.82 -23.97
C LYS A 5 6.29 -21.96 -23.19
N ARG A 6 7.28 -22.63 -23.79
CA ARG A 6 8.63 -22.75 -23.21
C ARG A 6 9.46 -21.52 -23.59
N LEU A 7 10.12 -20.93 -22.60
CA LEU A 7 11.07 -19.83 -22.76
C LEU A 7 12.48 -20.38 -22.57
N PHE A 8 13.38 -20.00 -23.48
CA PHE A 8 14.81 -20.26 -23.37
C PHE A 8 15.52 -18.93 -23.15
N LEU A 9 16.38 -18.86 -22.14
CA LEU A 9 17.10 -17.66 -21.77
C LEU A 9 18.58 -18.01 -21.64
N SER A 10 19.42 -17.28 -22.38
CA SER A 10 20.87 -17.37 -22.27
C SER A 10 21.36 -16.27 -21.33
N LEU A 11 22.08 -16.64 -20.28
CA LEU A 11 22.61 -15.74 -19.26
C LEU A 11 24.12 -16.01 -19.09
N SER A 12 24.85 -15.00 -18.63
CA SER A 12 26.22 -15.18 -18.14
C SER A 12 26.22 -16.01 -16.86
N GLU A 13 27.34 -16.65 -16.53
CA GLU A 13 27.47 -17.41 -15.28
C GLU A 13 27.21 -16.54 -14.04
N ASP A 14 27.68 -15.29 -14.05
CA ASP A 14 27.46 -14.32 -12.99
C ASP A 14 25.97 -13.99 -12.79
N ASP A 15 25.23 -13.85 -13.89
CA ASP A 15 23.79 -13.58 -13.84
C ASP A 15 22.99 -14.79 -13.35
N VAL A 16 23.42 -16.02 -13.69
CA VAL A 16 22.82 -17.26 -13.18
C VAL A 16 23.03 -17.37 -11.67
N LEU A 17 24.24 -17.11 -11.19
CA LEU A 17 24.56 -17.09 -9.76
C LEU A 17 23.72 -16.06 -9.01
N ARG A 18 23.64 -14.83 -9.53
CA ARG A 18 22.83 -13.77 -8.93
C ARG A 18 21.35 -14.16 -8.86
N LEU A 19 20.82 -14.77 -9.92
CA LEU A 19 19.45 -15.28 -9.96
C LEU A 19 19.22 -16.37 -8.91
N ASP A 20 20.16 -17.32 -8.78
CA ASP A 20 20.06 -18.43 -7.84
C ASP A 20 20.12 -17.97 -6.38
N CYS A 21 20.95 -16.98 -6.05
CA CYS A 21 20.97 -16.38 -4.71
C CYS A 21 19.64 -15.68 -4.39
N LEU A 22 19.16 -14.80 -5.28
CA LEU A 22 17.96 -14.00 -5.04
C LEU A 22 16.68 -14.86 -4.95
N ARG A 23 16.58 -15.96 -5.71
CA ARG A 23 15.44 -16.88 -5.57
C ARG A 23 15.48 -17.61 -4.22
N GLU A 24 16.67 -17.93 -3.70
CA GLU A 24 16.83 -18.67 -2.43
C GLU A 24 16.47 -17.79 -1.24
N GLU A 25 16.91 -16.53 -1.25
CA GLU A 25 16.49 -15.53 -0.26
C GLU A 25 14.95 -15.38 -0.18
N LEU A 26 14.26 -15.53 -1.31
CA LEU A 26 12.81 -15.43 -1.41
C LEU A 26 12.09 -16.79 -1.27
N GLY A 27 12.82 -17.90 -1.10
CA GLY A 27 12.25 -19.24 -1.00
C GLY A 27 11.50 -19.70 -2.27
N MET A 28 11.86 -19.18 -3.44
CA MET A 28 11.18 -19.44 -4.72
C MET A 28 11.96 -20.42 -5.60
N ASN A 29 11.24 -21.21 -6.40
CA ASN A 29 11.87 -21.97 -7.47
C ASN A 29 12.20 -21.08 -8.69
N ARG A 30 13.14 -21.50 -9.56
CA ARG A 30 13.60 -20.70 -10.72
C ARG A 30 12.44 -20.21 -11.60
N SER A 31 11.45 -21.04 -11.87
CA SER A 31 10.29 -20.66 -12.70
C SER A 31 9.36 -19.65 -12.02
N GLN A 32 9.24 -19.71 -10.70
CA GLN A 32 8.45 -18.77 -9.89
C GLN A 32 9.16 -17.42 -9.84
N TYR A 33 10.47 -17.43 -9.63
CA TYR A 33 11.28 -16.22 -9.59
C TYR A 33 11.30 -15.49 -10.95
N ILE A 34 11.48 -16.22 -12.06
CA ILE A 34 11.38 -15.62 -13.40
C ILE A 34 9.99 -15.03 -13.66
N ARG A 35 8.92 -15.73 -13.30
CA ARG A 35 7.55 -15.19 -13.41
C ARG A 35 7.34 -13.97 -12.51
N TYR A 36 7.92 -13.96 -11.32
CA TYR A 36 7.89 -12.83 -10.39
C TYR A 36 8.59 -11.61 -10.99
N VAL A 37 9.80 -11.77 -11.54
CA VAL A 37 10.53 -10.70 -12.22
C VAL A 37 9.78 -10.20 -13.45
N LEU A 38 9.29 -11.11 -14.31
CA LEU A 38 8.52 -10.77 -15.52
C LEU A 38 7.16 -10.14 -15.21
N SER A 39 6.56 -10.45 -14.05
CA SER A 39 5.30 -9.84 -13.62
C SER A 39 5.43 -8.36 -13.27
N GLY A 40 6.65 -7.80 -13.34
CA GLY A 40 6.87 -6.37 -13.19
C GLY A 40 6.40 -5.86 -11.84
N GLN A 41 6.53 -6.67 -10.79
CA GLN A 41 6.21 -6.26 -9.42
C GLN A 41 7.13 -5.08 -9.05
N GLN A 42 6.67 -3.87 -9.38
CA GLN A 42 7.04 -2.67 -8.64
C GLN A 42 6.86 -3.05 -7.18
N LYS A 43 7.91 -2.94 -6.36
CA LYS A 43 7.80 -3.08 -4.90
C LYS A 43 6.55 -2.34 -4.47
N LEU A 44 5.49 -3.07 -4.17
CA LEU A 44 4.23 -2.48 -3.75
C LEU A 44 4.48 -2.12 -2.29
N ILE A 45 5.06 -0.93 -2.08
CA ILE A 45 5.28 -0.40 -0.75
C ILE A 45 3.92 -0.43 -0.09
N CYS A 46 3.81 -1.21 0.99
CA CYS A 46 2.56 -1.39 1.70
C CYS A 46 1.97 0.01 1.96
N PRO A 47 0.74 0.32 1.52
CA PRO A 47 0.15 1.65 1.67
C PRO A 47 0.26 2.20 3.10
N SER A 48 0.18 1.33 4.10
CA SER A 48 0.41 1.65 5.52
C SER A 48 1.76 2.30 5.79
N ILE A 49 2.83 1.87 5.11
CA ILE A 49 4.18 2.45 5.21
C ILE A 49 4.27 3.71 4.34
N LYS A 50 3.71 3.67 3.12
CA LYS A 50 3.74 4.79 2.16
C LYS A 50 3.04 6.04 2.70
N TYR A 51 1.94 5.87 3.42
CA TYR A 51 1.11 6.95 3.93
C TYR A 51 1.31 7.22 5.42
N MET A 52 2.22 6.50 6.10
CA MET A 52 2.44 6.64 7.55
C MET A 52 2.74 8.09 7.95
N ASP A 53 3.59 8.78 7.20
CA ASP A 53 3.95 10.17 7.48
C ASP A 53 2.80 11.14 7.21
N ALA A 54 2.01 10.87 6.17
CA ALA A 54 0.80 11.66 5.87
C ALA A 54 -0.24 11.51 6.99
N VAL A 55 -0.47 10.28 7.48
CA VAL A 55 -1.36 10.01 8.62
C VAL A 55 -0.88 10.73 9.87
N LYS A 56 0.42 10.65 10.21
CA LYS A 56 0.99 11.37 11.36
C LYS A 56 0.78 12.88 11.28
N ARG A 57 1.07 13.48 10.12
CA ARG A 57 0.86 14.91 9.90
C ARG A 57 -0.61 15.29 10.04
N LEU A 58 -1.50 14.47 9.49
CA LEU A 58 -2.93 14.72 9.58
C LEU A 58 -3.46 14.62 11.02
N SER A 59 -3.00 13.65 11.81
CA SER A 59 -3.32 13.56 13.24
C SER A 59 -2.83 14.77 14.03
N SER A 60 -1.65 15.31 13.68
CA SER A 60 -1.14 16.55 14.29
C SER A 60 -2.01 17.76 13.95
N ILE A 61 -2.54 17.83 12.73
CA ILE A 61 -3.45 18.90 12.29
C ILE A 61 -4.79 18.79 13.04
N ASP A 62 -5.38 17.60 13.15
CA ASP A 62 -6.63 17.36 13.90
C ASP A 62 -6.48 17.80 15.37
N LEU A 63 -5.37 17.45 16.03
CA LEU A 63 -5.09 17.87 17.41
C LEU A 63 -4.97 19.41 17.54
N SER A 64 -4.27 20.03 16.59
CA SER A 64 -4.08 21.49 16.56
C SER A 64 -5.42 22.20 16.39
N LEU A 65 -6.27 21.71 15.49
CA LEU A 65 -7.60 22.26 15.25
C LEU A 65 -8.50 22.11 16.47
N ARG A 66 -8.53 20.94 17.13
CA ARG A 66 -9.25 20.76 18.40
C ARG A 66 -8.78 21.74 19.47
N THR A 67 -7.47 21.98 19.55
CA THR A 67 -6.90 22.91 20.53
C THR A 67 -7.30 24.35 20.25
N ILE A 68 -7.39 24.75 18.98
CA ILE A 68 -7.85 26.08 18.56
C ILE A 68 -9.34 26.26 18.91
N VAL A 69 -10.16 25.25 18.61
CA VAL A 69 -11.61 25.24 18.86
C VAL A 69 -11.94 25.35 20.36
N LEU A 70 -11.09 24.83 21.24
CA LEU A 70 -11.27 24.91 22.70
C LEU A 70 -10.94 26.29 23.29
N LYS A 71 -10.43 27.24 22.51
CA LYS A 71 -10.17 28.61 23.00
C LYS A 71 -11.47 29.39 23.11
N ASP A 72 -11.58 30.18 24.17
CA ASP A 72 -12.76 31.03 24.45
C ASP A 72 -13.00 32.13 23.40
N SER A 73 -12.02 32.38 22.53
CA SER A 73 -12.11 33.35 21.44
C SER A 73 -12.89 32.86 20.22
N VAL A 74 -13.26 31.57 20.16
CA VAL A 74 -13.98 30.98 19.03
C VAL A 74 -15.47 30.93 19.37
N SER A 75 -16.33 31.39 18.45
CA SER A 75 -17.77 31.35 18.65
C SER A 75 -18.28 29.90 18.65
N GLU A 76 -19.34 29.60 19.42
CA GLU A 76 -19.91 28.24 19.46
C GLU A 76 -20.38 27.74 18.08
N GLU A 77 -20.82 28.66 17.22
CA GLU A 77 -21.20 28.39 15.83
C GLU A 77 -20.01 27.92 14.99
N ASP A 78 -18.87 28.59 15.12
CA ASP A 78 -17.62 28.22 14.43
C ASP A 78 -17.05 26.91 14.98
N LYS A 79 -17.16 26.67 16.29
CA LYS A 79 -16.74 25.39 16.91
C LYS A 79 -17.52 24.23 16.29
N LEU A 80 -18.84 24.37 16.17
CA LEU A 80 -19.74 23.37 15.58
C LEU A 80 -19.40 23.10 14.11
N ALA A 81 -19.16 24.15 13.32
CA ALA A 81 -18.76 24.03 11.93
C ALA A 81 -17.42 23.27 11.78
N ILE A 82 -16.41 23.61 12.59
CA ILE A 82 -15.10 22.94 12.55
C ILE A 82 -15.21 21.47 12.95
N TYR A 83 -16.01 21.13 13.97
CA TYR A 83 -16.21 19.73 14.35
C TYR A 83 -16.94 18.91 13.28
N SER A 84 -17.89 19.51 12.57
CA SER A 84 -18.59 18.90 11.44
C SER A 84 -17.61 18.51 10.33
N GLU A 85 -16.81 19.46 9.87
CA GLU A 85 -15.82 19.26 8.80
C GLU A 85 -14.76 18.21 9.20
N LEU A 86 -14.29 18.24 10.46
CA LEU A 86 -13.35 17.23 10.97
C LEU A 86 -13.94 15.81 10.96
N GLN A 87 -15.23 15.66 11.29
CA GLN A 87 -15.91 14.37 11.23
C GLN A 87 -16.09 13.89 9.79
N GLU A 88 -16.36 14.79 8.85
CA GLU A 88 -16.46 14.47 7.43
C GLU A 88 -15.13 13.99 6.86
N ILE A 89 -14.03 14.71 7.15
CA ILE A 89 -12.67 14.28 6.79
C ILE A 89 -12.36 12.89 7.37
N LYS A 90 -12.71 12.67 8.64
CA LYS A 90 -12.50 11.36 9.29
C LYS A 90 -13.32 10.26 8.63
N LYS A 91 -14.56 10.54 8.20
CA LYS A 91 -15.43 9.60 7.49
C LYS A 91 -14.86 9.25 6.11
N ILE A 92 -14.36 10.22 5.37
CA ILE A 92 -13.72 10.02 4.06
C ILE A 92 -12.48 9.10 4.20
N LEU A 93 -11.68 9.30 5.25
CA LEU A 93 -10.45 8.53 5.48
C LEU A 93 -10.67 7.17 6.14
N SER A 94 -11.81 6.97 6.79
CA SER A 94 -12.20 5.70 7.41
C SER A 94 -12.94 4.77 6.44
N SER A 95 -13.12 5.19 5.18
CA SER A 95 -13.62 4.31 4.12
C SER A 95 -12.68 3.11 4.02
N ARG A 96 -13.26 1.92 4.23
CA ARG A 96 -12.53 0.66 4.45
C ARG A 96 -11.95 0.13 3.14
N ASP A 97 -10.84 0.69 2.71
CA ASP A 97 -9.95 -0.02 1.80
C ASP A 97 -8.94 -0.81 2.65
N THR A 98 -9.32 -2.02 3.04
CA THR A 98 -8.39 -2.96 3.66
C THR A 98 -7.45 -3.51 2.58
N PHE A 99 -6.24 -2.95 2.49
CA PHE A 99 -5.18 -3.50 1.65
C PHE A 99 -4.51 -4.68 2.35
N GLY A 100 -5.19 -5.83 2.33
CA GLY A 100 -4.56 -7.13 2.58
C GLY A 100 -3.78 -7.60 1.35
N GLN A 101 -3.00 -8.68 1.49
CA GLN A 101 -2.54 -9.41 0.30
C GLN A 101 -3.79 -9.71 -0.54
N VAL A 102 -3.82 -9.25 -1.80
CA VAL A 102 -4.88 -9.66 -2.72
C VAL A 102 -4.72 -11.15 -2.87
N ASP A 103 -5.59 -11.89 -2.18
CA ASP A 103 -5.65 -13.34 -2.26
C ASP A 103 -5.90 -13.66 -3.74
N GLN A 104 -4.92 -14.27 -4.41
CA GLN A 104 -4.95 -14.55 -5.85
C GLN A 104 -6.13 -15.45 -6.28
N LYS A 105 -6.97 -15.87 -5.34
CA LYS A 105 -8.20 -16.63 -5.59
C LYS A 105 -9.40 -15.76 -5.97
N LEU A 106 -9.39 -14.44 -5.75
CA LEU A 106 -10.56 -13.58 -6.00
C LEU A 106 -10.59 -12.94 -7.40
N SER A 107 -9.54 -13.06 -8.21
CA SER A 107 -9.54 -12.55 -9.59
C SER A 107 -9.95 -13.62 -10.61
N LYS A 108 -11.06 -14.31 -10.33
CA LYS A 108 -11.80 -15.13 -11.30
C LYS A 108 -13.29 -14.93 -11.03
N GLU A 109 -13.88 -14.01 -11.79
CA GLU A 109 -15.31 -13.70 -12.00
C GLU A 109 -15.32 -12.19 -12.29
N GLU A 110 -15.58 -11.66 -13.49
CA GLU A 110 -16.07 -12.18 -14.78
C GLU A 110 -15.40 -11.40 -15.93
#